data_AF-A0A7K0SYK0-F1
#
_entry.id   AF-A0A7K0SYK0-F1
#
_cell.length_a   1.000
_cell.length_b   1.000
_cell.length_c   1.000
_cell.angle_alpha   90.00
_cell.angle_beta   90.00
_cell.angle_gamma   90.00
#
_symmetry.space_group_name_H-M   'P 1'
#
loop_
_entity.id
_entity.type
_entity.pdbx_description
1 polymer ?
#
loop_
_entity_poly.entity_id
_entity_poly.type
_entity_poly.pdbx_seq_one_letter_code
_entity_poly.pdbx_strand_id
1 'polypeptide(L)'
;MKSGINNSHIDASVRPQDDLFRHMNGTWLANTEIPADRASDGAFYWLRDQSEKQVREIVESCASSDSRDGSIAQKIGDLYHSFMDESRAEKLGISPIEKDLARAASINSRSDFLRVLGELEEEGLQGLFYGFITTDNKQSDTNIIYLGQSGLSLPDEAYYREEEYVEIRKAFVAHVIRMFALAGIYDGIGHAERILSIETQLATHHWDQVKDRDATSTYNKFTFA
;
A
#
# COMPACT_ATOMS: atom_id res chain seq x y z
N MET A 1 0.50 38.37 -21.78
CA MET A 1 0.18 37.12 -21.05
C MET A 1 1.20 36.08 -21.47
N LYS A 2 1.92 35.44 -20.53
CA LYS A 2 2.77 34.29 -20.87
C LYS A 2 1.89 33.04 -20.88
N SER A 3 2.02 32.22 -21.92
CA SER A 3 1.35 30.91 -21.94
C SER A 3 1.82 30.06 -20.75
N GLY A 4 0.93 29.29 -20.13
CA GLY A 4 1.26 28.31 -19.10
C GLY A 4 1.86 27.01 -19.67
N ILE A 5 2.04 26.93 -20.98
CA ILE A 5 2.63 25.77 -21.67
C ILE A 5 4.15 25.88 -21.62
N ASN A 6 4.79 24.84 -21.08
CA ASN A 6 6.23 24.70 -21.14
C ASN A 6 6.67 24.09 -22.48
N ASN A 7 7.35 24.88 -23.31
CA ASN A 7 7.84 24.44 -24.62
C ASN A 7 9.27 23.89 -24.59
N SER A 8 9.95 23.85 -23.44
CA SER A 8 11.36 23.43 -23.35
C SER A 8 11.59 21.96 -23.68
N HIS A 9 10.53 21.14 -23.67
CA HIS A 9 10.62 19.70 -23.89
C HIS A 9 10.06 19.25 -25.25
N ILE A 10 9.69 20.20 -26.11
CA ILE A 10 9.18 19.89 -27.45
C ILE A 10 10.26 19.16 -28.25
N ASP A 11 9.85 18.09 -28.93
CA ASP A 11 10.61 17.43 -29.98
C ASP A 11 10.02 17.82 -31.34
N ALA A 12 10.71 18.74 -32.03
CA ALA A 12 10.27 19.25 -33.32
C ALA A 12 10.42 18.23 -34.47
N SER A 13 11.09 17.09 -34.24
CA SER A 13 11.20 16.02 -35.25
C SER A 13 9.92 15.18 -35.37
N VAL A 14 9.07 15.19 -34.33
CA VAL A 14 7.77 14.52 -34.30
C VAL A 14 6.68 15.51 -34.67
N ARG A 15 5.81 15.18 -35.63
CA ARG A 15 4.66 16.04 -35.96
C ARG A 15 3.58 15.92 -34.87
N PRO A 16 2.99 17.03 -34.39
CA PRO A 16 1.95 16.96 -33.35
C PRO A 16 0.66 16.27 -33.83
N GLN A 17 0.41 16.21 -35.14
CA GLN A 17 -0.74 15.49 -35.72
C GLN A 17 -0.55 13.97 -35.72
N ASP A 18 0.70 13.52 -35.69
CA ASP A 18 1.03 12.08 -35.70
C ASP A 18 1.15 11.56 -34.26
N ASP A 19 1.80 12.32 -33.37
CA ASP A 19 1.90 12.01 -31.94
C ASP A 19 2.09 13.28 -31.11
N LEU A 20 1.01 13.82 -30.56
CA LEU A 20 1.05 15.02 -29.72
C LEU A 20 1.87 14.81 -28.43
N PHE A 21 1.82 13.62 -27.83
CA PHE A 21 2.49 13.34 -26.57
C PHE A 21 4.01 13.37 -26.73
N ARG A 22 4.53 12.70 -27.76
CA ARG A 22 5.96 12.75 -28.09
C ARG A 22 6.38 14.10 -28.65
N HIS A 23 5.55 14.79 -29.42
CA HIS A 23 5.86 16.14 -29.86
C HIS A 23 6.08 17.09 -28.67
N MET A 24 5.20 17.06 -27.66
CA MET A 24 5.29 17.98 -26.53
C MET A 24 6.34 17.58 -25.48
N ASN A 25 6.61 16.28 -25.31
CA ASN A 25 7.42 15.75 -24.21
C ASN A 25 8.68 15.00 -24.66
N GLY A 26 8.92 14.86 -25.96
CA GLY A 26 9.95 13.95 -26.51
C GLY A 26 11.35 14.21 -25.98
N THR A 27 11.73 15.48 -25.83
CA THR A 27 13.03 15.85 -25.26
C THR A 27 13.14 15.47 -23.78
N TRP A 28 12.06 15.52 -23.01
CA TRP A 28 12.06 15.05 -21.62
C TRP A 28 12.16 13.52 -21.56
N LEU A 29 11.34 12.82 -22.36
CA LEU A 29 11.34 11.35 -22.41
C LEU A 29 12.71 10.76 -22.79
N ALA A 30 13.46 11.45 -23.66
CA ALA A 30 14.77 10.99 -24.11
C ALA A 30 15.90 11.23 -23.10
N ASN A 31 15.76 12.22 -22.20
CA ASN A 31 16.86 12.69 -21.37
C ASN A 31 16.62 12.51 -19.86
N THR A 32 15.40 12.20 -19.44
CA THR A 32 15.08 12.01 -18.02
C THR A 32 15.27 10.56 -17.63
N GLU A 33 16.19 10.34 -16.69
CA GLU A 33 16.34 9.07 -16.00
C GLU A 33 15.35 9.00 -14.85
N ILE A 34 14.63 7.89 -14.73
CA ILE A 34 13.79 7.61 -13.56
C ILE A 34 14.74 7.38 -12.38
N PRO A 35 14.64 8.16 -11.29
CA PRO A 35 15.49 7.98 -10.12
C PRO A 35 15.39 6.55 -9.53
N ALA A 36 16.49 6.05 -8.98
CA ALA A 36 16.59 4.64 -8.54
C ALA A 36 15.64 4.26 -7.38
N ASP A 37 15.05 5.24 -6.69
CA ASP A 37 14.13 5.08 -5.58
C ASP A 37 12.65 4.98 -6.01
N ARG A 38 12.36 5.06 -7.31
CA ARG A 38 10.98 5.06 -7.83
C ARG A 38 10.84 4.25 -9.13
N ALA A 39 9.65 3.73 -9.37
CA ALA A 39 9.34 2.97 -10.59
C ALA A 39 8.80 3.84 -11.75
N SER A 40 8.46 5.11 -11.48
CA SER A 40 7.96 6.05 -12.48
C SER A 40 8.28 7.49 -12.09
N ASP A 41 8.29 8.40 -13.08
CA ASP A 41 8.54 9.82 -12.85
C ASP A 41 7.75 10.69 -13.83
N GLY A 42 7.64 11.98 -13.54
CA GLY A 42 6.93 12.94 -14.39
C GLY A 42 6.35 14.12 -13.60
N ALA A 43 5.40 14.82 -14.21
CA ALA A 43 4.84 16.06 -13.64
C ALA A 43 4.24 15.86 -12.23
N PHE A 44 3.52 14.75 -12.00
CA PHE A 44 2.93 14.46 -10.68
C PHE A 44 3.99 14.15 -9.62
N TYR A 45 5.06 13.46 -9.98
CA TYR A 45 6.19 13.22 -9.08
C TYR A 45 6.94 14.50 -8.78
N TRP A 46 7.15 15.36 -9.78
CA TRP A 46 7.75 16.67 -9.54
C TRP A 46 6.94 17.49 -8.53
N LEU A 47 5.61 17.56 -8.70
CA LEU A 47 4.72 18.23 -7.74
C LEU A 47 4.79 17.58 -6.35
N ARG A 48 4.72 16.25 -6.28
CA ARG A 48 4.83 15.50 -5.02
C ARG A 48 6.13 15.81 -4.31
N ASP A 49 7.27 15.78 -4.99
CA ASP A 49 8.59 16.02 -4.41
C ASP A 49 8.72 17.48 -3.89
N GLN A 50 8.05 18.46 -4.54
CA GLN A 50 7.96 19.82 -3.98
C GLN A 50 7.09 19.88 -2.72
N SER A 51 5.92 19.25 -2.75
CA SER A 51 5.02 19.20 -1.60
C SER A 51 5.64 18.46 -0.41
N GLU A 52 6.36 17.36 -0.66
CA GLU A 52 7.06 16.60 0.37
C GLU A 52 8.11 17.46 1.09
N LYS A 53 8.89 18.27 0.36
CA LYS A 53 9.85 19.21 0.97
C LYS A 53 9.16 20.22 1.89
N GLN A 54 8.06 20.80 1.44
CA GLN A 54 7.30 21.77 2.24
C GLN A 54 6.68 21.11 3.48
N VAL A 55 6.12 19.91 3.35
CA VAL A 55 5.60 19.14 4.48
C VAL A 55 6.72 18.81 5.46
N ARG A 56 7.89 18.39 4.96
CA ARG A 56 9.07 18.12 5.80
C ARG A 56 9.50 19.35 6.59
N GLU A 57 9.57 20.52 5.97
CA GLU A 57 9.89 21.78 6.66
C GLU A 57 8.90 22.07 7.81
N ILE A 58 7.60 21.86 7.57
CA ILE A 58 6.56 22.04 8.60
C ILE A 58 6.74 21.04 9.75
N VAL A 59 6.96 19.76 9.42
CA VAL A 59 7.13 18.68 10.41
C VAL A 59 8.38 18.91 11.25
N GLU A 60 9.52 19.24 10.64
CA GLU A 60 10.77 19.57 11.33
C GLU A 60 10.62 20.82 12.20
N SER A 61 9.86 21.83 11.74
CA SER A 61 9.52 22.99 12.56
C SER A 61 8.71 22.61 13.80
N CYS A 62 7.67 21.76 13.65
CA CYS A 62 6.93 21.23 14.79
C CYS A 62 7.82 20.43 15.75
N ALA A 63 8.68 19.56 15.21
CA ALA A 63 9.58 18.69 15.97
C ALA A 63 10.62 19.47 16.79
N SER A 64 11.07 20.62 16.26
CA SER A 64 12.03 21.51 16.93
C SER A 64 11.40 22.52 17.90
N SER A 65 10.07 22.66 17.89
CA SER A 65 9.36 23.66 18.68
C SER A 65 9.10 23.23 20.13
N ASP A 66 9.14 24.20 21.06
CA ASP A 66 8.64 24.01 22.43
C ASP A 66 7.11 24.07 22.45
N SER A 67 6.50 22.99 21.95
CA SER A 67 5.06 22.84 21.82
C SER A 67 4.44 22.33 23.12
N ARG A 68 3.25 22.84 23.46
CA ARG A 68 2.48 22.37 24.62
C ARG A 68 2.22 20.85 24.54
N ASP A 69 2.41 20.15 25.65
CA ASP A 69 2.10 18.73 25.79
C ASP A 69 0.68 18.38 25.29
N GLY A 70 0.61 17.33 24.46
CA GLY A 70 -0.63 16.83 23.86
C GLY A 70 -1.18 17.67 22.71
N SER A 71 -0.51 18.77 22.31
CA SER A 71 -0.86 19.54 21.13
C SER A 71 -0.61 18.76 19.83
N ILE A 72 -1.24 19.19 18.73
CA ILE A 72 -1.03 18.57 17.41
C ILE A 72 0.44 18.71 16.97
N ALA A 73 1.05 19.88 17.21
CA ALA A 73 2.45 20.11 16.86
C ALA A 73 3.40 19.17 17.61
N GLN A 74 3.17 18.95 18.90
CA GLN A 74 3.93 17.98 19.70
C GLN A 74 3.77 16.55 19.17
N LYS A 75 2.55 16.11 18.85
CA LYS A 75 2.30 14.77 18.28
C LYS A 75 2.96 14.56 16.91
N ILE A 76 2.94 15.57 16.05
CA ILE A 76 3.62 15.54 14.74
C ILE A 76 5.13 15.39 14.94
N GLY A 77 5.70 16.20 15.83
CA GLY A 77 7.12 16.16 16.16
C GLY A 77 7.57 14.81 16.72
N ASP A 78 6.82 14.27 17.68
CA ASP A 78 7.09 12.97 18.29
C ASP A 78 7.03 11.82 17.27
N LEU A 79 6.00 11.79 16.42
CA LEU A 79 5.86 10.76 15.38
C LEU A 79 7.04 10.82 14.41
N TYR A 80 7.44 12.02 13.98
CA TYR A 80 8.59 12.21 13.12
C TYR A 80 9.89 11.73 13.78
N HIS A 81 10.16 12.14 15.02
CA HIS A 81 11.33 11.67 15.76
C HIS A 81 11.33 10.15 15.97
N SER A 82 10.16 9.56 16.24
CA SER A 82 10.05 8.10 16.38
C SER A 82 10.38 7.36 15.08
N PHE A 83 10.03 7.93 13.92
CA PHE A 83 10.35 7.32 12.63
C PHE A 83 11.81 7.53 12.22
N MET A 84 12.37 8.71 12.51
CA MET A 84 13.74 9.07 12.13
C MET A 84 14.83 8.47 13.04
N ASP A 85 14.48 7.92 14.19
CA ASP A 85 15.43 7.27 15.12
C ASP A 85 15.79 5.84 14.67
N GLU A 86 16.55 5.74 13.58
CA GLU A 86 17.03 4.48 13.01
C GLU A 86 17.85 3.66 14.02
N SER A 87 18.67 4.32 14.83
CA SER A 87 19.51 3.66 15.85
C SER A 87 18.66 2.91 16.87
N ARG A 88 17.56 3.52 17.33
CA ARG A 88 16.61 2.86 18.22
C ARG A 88 15.87 1.74 17.50
N ALA A 89 15.44 1.93 16.26
CA ALA A 89 14.76 0.89 15.48
C ALA A 89 15.66 -0.36 15.32
N GLU A 90 16.91 -0.18 14.92
CA GLU A 90 17.91 -1.25 14.79
C GLU A 90 18.19 -1.95 16.13
N LYS A 91 18.26 -1.18 17.22
CA LYS A 91 18.45 -1.75 18.57
C LYS A 91 17.25 -2.60 19.03
N LEU A 92 16.04 -2.20 18.68
CA LEU A 92 14.81 -2.92 19.04
C LEU A 92 14.64 -4.19 18.21
N GLY A 93 15.09 -4.18 16.94
CA GLY A 93 14.92 -5.29 16.03
C GLY A 93 13.45 -5.72 15.94
N ILE A 94 13.18 -7.01 16.12
CA ILE A 94 11.82 -7.56 16.04
C ILE A 94 10.99 -7.42 17.33
N SER A 95 11.58 -6.94 18.43
CA SER A 95 10.90 -6.90 19.73
C SER A 95 9.52 -6.20 19.71
N PRO A 96 9.29 -5.14 18.89
CA PRO A 96 7.98 -4.49 18.85
C PRO A 96 6.83 -5.38 18.35
N ILE A 97 7.12 -6.40 17.53
CA ILE A 97 6.10 -7.29 16.93
C ILE A 97 6.05 -8.69 17.56
N GLU A 98 6.91 -8.99 18.54
CA GLU A 98 6.99 -10.32 19.17
C GLU A 98 5.65 -10.78 19.76
N LYS A 99 4.87 -9.85 20.34
CA LYS A 99 3.56 -10.18 20.91
C LYS A 99 2.57 -10.60 19.82
N ASP A 100 2.64 -10.00 18.65
CA ASP A 100 1.73 -10.27 17.53
C ASP A 100 2.07 -11.63 16.93
N LEU A 101 3.36 -11.91 16.78
CA LEU A 101 3.86 -13.22 16.37
C LEU A 101 3.46 -14.31 17.37
N ALA A 102 3.55 -14.05 18.68
CA ALA A 102 3.10 -14.98 19.71
C ALA A 102 1.59 -15.21 19.68
N ARG A 103 0.78 -14.16 19.46
CA ARG A 103 -0.68 -14.26 19.26
C ARG A 103 -1.00 -15.16 18.08
N ALA A 104 -0.38 -14.94 16.92
CA ALA A 104 -0.56 -15.76 15.73
C ALA A 104 -0.14 -17.23 15.96
N ALA A 105 0.98 -17.48 16.65
CA ALA A 105 1.45 -18.82 16.97
C ALA A 105 0.56 -19.58 17.96
N SER A 106 -0.27 -18.87 18.73
CA SER A 106 -1.16 -19.46 19.74
C SER A 106 -2.49 -20.00 19.18
N ILE A 107 -2.74 -19.80 17.88
CA ILE A 107 -3.98 -20.21 17.22
C ILE A 107 -4.06 -21.74 17.14
N ASN A 108 -5.01 -22.33 17.86
CA ASN A 108 -5.23 -23.78 17.92
C ASN A 108 -6.65 -24.19 17.51
N SER A 109 -7.48 -23.23 17.14
CA SER A 109 -8.86 -23.47 16.71
C SER A 109 -9.31 -22.41 15.72
N ARG A 110 -10.39 -22.72 14.99
CA ARG A 110 -11.05 -21.73 14.12
C ARG A 110 -11.57 -20.52 14.91
N SER A 111 -12.02 -20.73 16.15
CA SER A 111 -12.48 -19.63 17.00
C SER A 111 -11.34 -18.71 17.41
N ASP A 112 -10.17 -19.29 17.74
CA ASP A 112 -8.98 -18.50 18.04
C ASP A 112 -8.50 -17.74 16.81
N PHE A 113 -8.51 -18.38 15.65
CA PHE A 113 -8.15 -17.73 14.39
C PHE A 113 -9.00 -16.48 14.14
N LEU A 114 -10.34 -16.60 14.19
CA LEU A 114 -11.23 -15.47 13.94
C LEU A 114 -11.07 -14.35 14.99
N ARG A 115 -10.84 -14.72 16.25
CA ARG A 115 -10.61 -13.75 17.32
C ARG A 115 -9.28 -13.00 17.13
N VAL A 116 -8.19 -13.73 16.93
CA VAL A 116 -6.85 -13.14 16.73
C VAL A 116 -6.83 -12.29 15.45
N LEU A 117 -7.50 -12.73 14.39
CA LEU A 117 -7.64 -11.94 13.16
C LEU A 117 -8.32 -10.59 13.45
N GLY A 118 -9.45 -10.59 14.15
CA GLY A 118 -10.16 -9.36 14.50
C GLY A 118 -9.36 -8.44 15.43
N GLU A 119 -8.64 -9.00 16.41
CA GLU A 119 -7.75 -8.23 17.30
C GLU A 119 -6.62 -7.54 16.50
N LEU A 120 -6.03 -8.23 15.52
CA LEU A 120 -4.99 -7.66 14.66
C LEU A 120 -5.56 -6.64 13.65
N GLU A 121 -6.76 -6.87 13.12
CA GLU A 121 -7.46 -5.91 12.26
C GLU A 121 -7.77 -4.60 13.00
N GLU A 122 -8.16 -4.66 14.28
CA GLU A 122 -8.36 -3.47 15.12
C GLU A 122 -7.06 -2.65 15.29
N GLU A 123 -5.91 -3.32 15.30
CA GLU A 123 -4.58 -2.71 15.40
C GLU A 123 -4.03 -2.24 14.03
N GLY A 124 -4.79 -2.41 12.96
CA GLY A 124 -4.47 -1.92 11.62
C GLY A 124 -3.79 -2.93 10.69
N LEU A 125 -3.69 -4.19 11.07
CA LEU A 125 -3.26 -5.25 10.16
C LEU A 125 -4.39 -5.61 9.19
N GLN A 126 -4.03 -6.05 7.98
CA GLN A 126 -5.00 -6.53 7.02
C GLN A 126 -5.41 -7.98 7.33
N GLY A 127 -6.68 -8.30 7.13
CA GLY A 127 -7.16 -9.67 7.17
C GLY A 127 -7.86 -10.11 5.89
N LEU A 128 -8.77 -11.07 6.02
CA LEU A 128 -9.43 -11.74 4.88
C LEU A 128 -10.42 -10.84 4.14
N PHE A 129 -10.93 -9.81 4.81
CA PHE A 129 -11.81 -8.80 4.23
C PHE A 129 -11.28 -7.43 4.63
N TYR A 130 -11.49 -6.42 3.78
CA TYR A 130 -11.32 -5.04 4.22
C TYR A 130 -12.69 -4.46 4.55
N GLY A 131 -12.75 -3.69 5.62
CA GLY A 131 -13.95 -3.02 6.09
C GLY A 131 -13.76 -1.51 6.11
N PHE A 132 -14.77 -0.78 5.67
CA PHE A 132 -14.77 0.68 5.78
C PHE A 132 -16.18 1.21 5.96
N ILE A 133 -16.29 2.35 6.63
CA ILE A 133 -17.57 3.04 6.85
C ILE A 133 -17.61 4.24 5.93
N THR A 134 -18.64 4.30 5.10
CA THR A 134 -18.95 5.45 4.25
C THR A 134 -20.47 5.57 4.07
N THR A 135 -20.92 6.53 3.28
CA THR A 135 -22.33 6.71 2.97
C THR A 135 -22.92 5.51 2.22
N ASP A 136 -24.17 5.16 2.52
CA ASP A 136 -24.91 4.16 1.74
C ASP A 136 -25.16 4.71 0.32
N ASN A 137 -24.69 4.00 -0.71
CA ASN A 137 -24.79 4.43 -2.10
C ASN A 137 -26.25 4.65 -2.57
N LYS A 138 -27.24 4.03 -1.89
CA LYS A 138 -28.67 4.25 -2.16
C LYS A 138 -29.38 5.07 -1.09
N GLN A 139 -28.70 5.47 -0.02
CA GLN A 139 -29.23 6.28 1.06
C GLN A 139 -28.13 7.20 1.64
N SER A 140 -27.85 8.29 0.93
CA SER A 140 -26.67 9.14 1.16
C SER A 140 -26.66 9.92 2.49
N ASP A 141 -27.75 9.92 3.23
CA ASP A 141 -27.87 10.54 4.57
C ASP A 141 -27.50 9.58 5.71
N THR A 142 -27.15 8.33 5.38
CA THR A 142 -26.86 7.27 6.33
C THR A 142 -25.49 6.67 6.03
N ASN A 143 -24.69 6.43 7.08
CA ASN A 143 -23.46 5.65 6.95
C ASN A 143 -23.76 4.16 7.10
N ILE A 144 -23.06 3.33 6.33
CA ILE A 144 -23.12 1.87 6.39
C ILE A 144 -21.71 1.31 6.30
N ILE A 145 -21.50 0.13 6.88
CA ILE A 145 -20.27 -0.63 6.69
C ILE A 145 -20.29 -1.32 5.32
N TYR A 146 -19.20 -1.19 4.58
CA TYR A 146 -18.90 -2.00 3.42
C TYR A 146 -17.84 -3.03 3.79
N LEU A 147 -18.01 -4.25 3.29
CA LEU A 147 -17.04 -5.32 3.36
C LEU A 147 -16.66 -5.71 1.93
N GLY A 148 -15.36 -5.80 1.65
CA GLY A 148 -14.83 -6.16 0.33
C GLY A 148 -13.72 -7.19 0.39
N GLN A 149 -13.32 -7.67 -0.80
CA GLN A 149 -12.29 -8.70 -0.98
C GLN A 149 -10.90 -8.22 -0.54
N SER A 150 -10.19 -9.01 0.25
CA SER A 150 -8.85 -8.70 0.79
C SER A 150 -8.05 -10.01 0.93
N GLY A 151 -6.90 -9.97 1.61
CA GLY A 151 -6.14 -11.16 1.99
C GLY A 151 -5.17 -11.66 0.94
N LEU A 152 -4.91 -10.88 -0.12
CA LEU A 152 -3.86 -11.14 -1.09
C LEU A 152 -2.65 -10.24 -0.82
N SER A 153 -1.45 -10.83 -0.88
CA SER A 153 -0.20 -10.10 -0.73
C SER A 153 0.32 -9.50 -2.05
N LEU A 154 -0.10 -10.06 -3.19
CA LEU A 154 0.20 -9.52 -4.52
C LEU A 154 -0.93 -8.61 -5.01
N PRO A 155 -0.64 -7.66 -5.93
CA PRO A 155 -1.54 -6.54 -6.22
C PRO A 155 -2.94 -6.89 -6.72
N ASP A 156 -3.13 -8.05 -7.34
CA ASP A 156 -4.40 -8.43 -7.97
C ASP A 156 -4.55 -9.96 -8.04
N GLU A 157 -5.77 -10.46 -8.21
CA GLU A 157 -6.03 -11.90 -8.41
C GLU A 157 -5.27 -12.46 -9.62
N ALA A 158 -5.11 -11.65 -10.67
CA ALA A 158 -4.41 -12.02 -11.89
C ALA A 158 -2.97 -12.47 -11.62
N TYR A 159 -2.30 -11.90 -10.61
CA TYR A 159 -0.93 -12.25 -10.20
C TYR A 159 -0.81 -13.70 -9.74
N TYR A 160 -1.90 -14.35 -9.35
CA TYR A 160 -1.91 -15.73 -8.89
C TYR A 160 -2.19 -16.73 -10.01
N ARG A 161 -2.72 -16.29 -11.16
CA ARG A 161 -3.11 -17.18 -12.27
C ARG A 161 -2.39 -16.96 -13.59
N GLU A 162 -2.00 -15.73 -13.94
CA GLU A 162 -1.45 -15.44 -15.27
C GLU A 162 0.02 -15.85 -15.39
N GLU A 163 0.42 -16.25 -16.61
CA GLU A 163 1.75 -16.77 -16.90
C GLU A 163 2.83 -15.68 -16.81
N GLU A 164 2.50 -14.43 -17.16
CA GLU A 164 3.46 -13.31 -17.11
C GLU A 164 3.96 -13.01 -15.68
N TYR A 165 3.20 -13.41 -14.65
CA TYR A 165 3.54 -13.19 -13.25
C TYR A 165 4.23 -14.37 -12.56
N VAL A 166 4.62 -15.43 -13.31
CA VAL A 166 5.32 -16.60 -12.74
C VAL A 166 6.58 -16.19 -11.97
N GLU A 167 7.39 -15.29 -12.54
CA GLU A 167 8.63 -14.84 -11.89
C GLU A 167 8.34 -13.96 -10.66
N ILE A 168 7.24 -13.21 -10.65
CA ILE A 168 6.80 -12.45 -9.47
C ILE A 168 6.39 -13.39 -8.34
N ARG A 169 5.64 -14.46 -8.62
CA ARG A 169 5.28 -15.47 -7.60
C ARG A 169 6.52 -16.16 -7.02
N LYS A 170 7.52 -16.46 -7.85
CA LYS A 170 8.82 -16.99 -7.36
C LYS A 170 9.54 -16.00 -6.46
N ALA A 171 9.58 -14.72 -6.85
CA ALA A 171 10.18 -13.67 -6.05
C ALA A 171 9.43 -13.44 -4.73
N PHE A 172 8.10 -13.54 -4.74
CA PHE A 172 7.25 -13.47 -3.55
C PHE A 172 7.57 -14.58 -2.55
N VAL A 173 7.60 -15.84 -2.99
CA VAL A 173 7.99 -16.97 -2.12
C VAL A 173 9.38 -16.74 -1.52
N ALA A 174 10.35 -16.34 -2.34
CA ALA A 174 11.70 -16.03 -1.86
C ALA A 174 11.73 -14.86 -0.87
N HIS A 175 10.89 -13.84 -1.06
CA HIS A 175 10.75 -12.72 -0.14
C HIS A 175 10.17 -13.17 1.20
N VAL A 176 9.08 -13.94 1.21
CA VAL A 176 8.45 -14.47 2.42
C VAL A 176 9.41 -15.35 3.22
N ILE A 177 10.19 -16.20 2.55
CA ILE A 177 11.25 -17.00 3.21
C ILE A 177 12.24 -16.10 3.95
N ARG A 178 12.71 -15.02 3.32
CA ARG A 178 13.64 -14.06 3.96
C ARG A 178 13.00 -13.34 5.13
N MET A 179 11.74 -12.93 5.00
CA MET A 179 11.01 -12.27 6.10
C MET A 179 10.85 -13.20 7.31
N PHE A 180 10.50 -14.47 7.10
CA PHE A 180 10.46 -15.46 8.19
C PHE A 180 11.83 -15.66 8.85
N ALA A 181 12.91 -15.74 8.05
CA ALA A 181 14.26 -15.86 8.60
C ALA A 181 14.64 -14.65 9.46
N LEU A 182 14.33 -13.42 9.02
CA LEU A 182 14.55 -12.19 9.79
C LEU A 182 13.71 -12.15 11.08
N ALA A 183 12.51 -12.73 11.07
CA ALA A 183 11.64 -12.86 12.23
C ALA A 183 11.98 -14.04 13.16
N GLY A 184 13.00 -14.85 12.83
CA GLY A 184 13.36 -16.03 13.63
C GLY A 184 12.37 -17.20 13.55
N ILE A 185 11.54 -17.24 12.51
CA ILE A 185 10.54 -18.30 12.28
C ILE A 185 11.16 -19.38 11.37
N TYR A 186 11.23 -20.61 11.88
CA TYR A 186 11.77 -21.76 11.16
C TYR A 186 10.79 -22.28 10.09
N ASP A 187 11.26 -23.15 9.19
CA ASP A 187 10.48 -23.70 8.07
C ASP A 187 9.90 -22.62 7.13
N GLY A 188 10.67 -21.56 6.87
CA GLY A 188 10.24 -20.46 6.00
C GLY A 188 9.82 -20.92 4.59
N ILE A 189 10.45 -21.99 4.05
CA ILE A 189 10.08 -22.58 2.75
C ILE A 189 8.66 -23.16 2.81
N GLY A 190 8.41 -24.06 3.74
CA GLY A 190 7.09 -24.68 3.87
C GLY A 190 6.01 -23.63 4.15
N HIS A 191 6.31 -22.63 4.98
CA HIS A 191 5.37 -21.53 5.25
C HIS A 191 5.07 -20.68 4.00
N ALA A 192 6.10 -20.28 3.25
CA ALA A 192 5.93 -19.47 2.05
C ALA A 192 5.13 -20.18 0.95
N GLU A 193 5.37 -21.48 0.74
CA GLU A 193 4.60 -22.29 -0.22
C GLU A 193 3.14 -22.43 0.20
N ARG A 194 2.88 -22.66 1.49
CA ARG A 194 1.52 -22.71 2.05
C ARG A 194 0.79 -21.37 1.91
N ILE A 195 1.46 -20.25 2.17
CA ILE A 195 0.90 -18.91 1.99
C ILE A 195 0.51 -18.69 0.54
N LEU A 196 1.43 -18.92 -0.41
CA LEU A 196 1.12 -18.77 -1.84
C LEU A 196 -0.06 -19.67 -2.25
N SER A 197 -0.11 -20.91 -1.76
CA SER A 197 -1.21 -21.84 -2.04
C SER A 197 -2.56 -21.36 -1.48
N ILE A 198 -2.60 -20.81 -0.28
CA ILE A 198 -3.82 -20.27 0.34
C ILE A 198 -4.27 -19.02 -0.43
N GLU A 199 -3.36 -18.08 -0.68
CA GLU A 199 -3.67 -16.86 -1.41
C GLU A 199 -4.11 -17.15 -2.85
N THR A 200 -3.54 -18.17 -3.51
CA THR A 200 -3.98 -18.60 -4.84
C THR A 200 -5.42 -19.13 -4.81
N GLN A 201 -5.80 -19.89 -3.77
CA GLN A 201 -7.18 -20.33 -3.62
C GLN A 201 -8.12 -19.16 -3.34
N LEU A 202 -7.72 -18.24 -2.48
CA LEU A 202 -8.49 -17.03 -2.18
C LEU A 202 -8.71 -16.18 -3.43
N ALA A 203 -7.66 -15.98 -4.23
CA ALA A 203 -7.71 -15.22 -5.49
C ALA A 203 -8.76 -15.78 -6.46
N THR A 204 -9.03 -17.09 -6.47
CA THR A 204 -10.09 -17.67 -7.33
C THR A 204 -11.51 -17.23 -6.96
N HIS A 205 -11.69 -16.63 -5.78
CA HIS A 205 -12.95 -16.08 -5.31
C HIS A 205 -13.02 -14.55 -5.45
N HIS A 206 -11.94 -13.90 -5.86
CA HIS A 206 -11.92 -12.46 -6.11
C HIS A 206 -12.60 -12.15 -7.44
N TRP A 207 -13.28 -11.01 -7.48
CA TRP A 207 -13.69 -10.40 -8.73
C TRP A 207 -12.48 -9.74 -9.39
N ASP A 208 -12.40 -9.86 -10.71
CA ASP A 208 -11.45 -9.08 -11.50
C ASP A 208 -11.76 -7.58 -11.40
N GLN A 209 -10.79 -6.74 -11.75
CA GLN A 209 -10.91 -5.29 -11.64
C GLN A 209 -12.03 -4.68 -12.49
N VAL A 210 -12.50 -5.35 -13.54
CA VAL A 210 -13.59 -4.86 -14.41
C VAL A 210 -14.93 -5.07 -13.71
N LYS A 211 -15.12 -6.21 -13.06
CA LYS A 211 -16.33 -6.49 -12.30
C LYS A 211 -16.36 -5.73 -10.97
N ASP A 212 -15.21 -5.58 -10.30
CA ASP A 212 -15.10 -4.92 -9.00
C ASP A 212 -15.34 -3.40 -9.04
N ARG A 213 -15.29 -2.78 -10.23
CA ARG A 213 -15.65 -1.36 -10.40
C ARG A 213 -17.12 -1.11 -10.75
N ASP A 214 -17.91 -2.15 -10.99
CA ASP A 214 -19.33 -1.99 -11.34
C ASP A 214 -20.15 -1.64 -10.09
N ALA A 215 -20.56 -0.37 -9.99
CA ALA A 215 -21.24 0.16 -8.81
C ALA A 215 -22.57 -0.53 -8.49
N THR A 216 -23.21 -1.17 -9.47
CA THR A 216 -24.46 -1.91 -9.25
C THR A 216 -24.16 -3.27 -8.66
N SER A 217 -23.19 -3.98 -9.22
CA SER A 217 -22.79 -5.33 -8.82
C SER A 217 -22.15 -5.33 -7.44
N THR A 218 -21.42 -4.28 -7.06
CA THR A 218 -20.78 -4.16 -5.74
C THR A 218 -21.73 -3.69 -4.63
N TYR A 219 -22.97 -3.29 -4.96
CA TYR A 219 -23.96 -2.90 -3.95
C TYR A 219 -24.86 -4.08 -3.55
N ASN A 220 -24.49 -4.79 -2.49
CA ASN A 220 -25.24 -5.93 -1.96
C ASN A 220 -25.56 -5.72 -0.47
N LYS A 221 -26.65 -5.01 -0.17
CA LYS A 221 -27.04 -4.67 1.20
C LYS A 221 -27.66 -5.87 1.91
N PHE A 222 -27.10 -6.25 3.06
CA PHE A 222 -27.60 -7.30 3.93
C PHE A 222 -27.79 -6.79 5.36
N THR A 223 -28.62 -7.48 6.15
CA THR A 223 -28.69 -7.31 7.60
C THR A 223 -27.66 -8.21 8.29
N PHE A 224 -27.08 -7.75 9.39
CA PHE A 224 -26.36 -8.64 10.30
C PHE A 224 -27.39 -9.58 10.94
N ALA A 225 -27.14 -10.89 10.88
CA ALA A 225 -28.10 -11.90 11.36
C ALA A 225 -28.32 -11.86 12.88
#